data_AF-A0A442B6K9-F1
#
_entry.id   AF-A0A442B6K9-F1
#
_cell.length_a   1.000
_cell.length_b   1.000
_cell.length_c   1.000
_cell.angle_alpha   90.00
_cell.angle_beta   90.00
_cell.angle_gamma   90.00
#
_symmetry.space_group_name_H-M   'P 1'
#
loop_
_entity.id
_entity.type
_entity.pdbx_description
1 polymer ?
#
loop_
_entity_poly.entity_id
_entity_poly.type
_entity_poly.pdbx_seq_one_letter_code
_entity_poly.pdbx_strand_id
1 'polypeptide(L)'
;MGLLGWLFGGAKQPKLGRPLISDIAVSIPGDDGTPATKNQIDAIERLICEPPLGNLTYQQAAAIMSARSYSKFVVDDVLSKPGIRHPRRPVYLALQANLIAFIVRDPQARANACKWSNRNFERGEESPPPKNAHWQQAIAFIAPVIAKL
;
A
#
# COMPACT_ATOMS: atom_id res chain seq x y z
N MET A 1 4.55 34.97 -29.64
CA MET A 1 5.31 33.75 -29.29
C MET A 1 6.23 34.08 -28.11
N GLY A 2 5.70 34.05 -26.88
CA GLY A 2 6.38 34.61 -25.69
C GLY A 2 7.32 33.62 -24.99
N LEU A 3 8.58 34.01 -24.83
CA LEU A 3 9.69 33.35 -24.14
C LEU A 3 9.51 33.12 -22.62
N LEU A 4 8.30 33.27 -22.08
CA LEU A 4 8.02 33.16 -20.64
C LEU A 4 7.51 31.78 -20.20
N GLY A 5 7.29 30.84 -21.13
CA GLY A 5 6.81 29.49 -20.82
C GLY A 5 7.85 28.57 -20.15
N TRP A 6 9.13 28.96 -20.11
CA TRP A 6 10.22 28.13 -19.57
C TRP A 6 10.52 28.35 -18.08
N LEU A 7 10.09 29.47 -17.48
CA LEU A 7 10.30 29.75 -16.05
C LEU A 7 9.27 29.06 -15.14
N PHE A 8 8.21 28.48 -15.71
CA PHE A 8 7.29 27.59 -15.01
C PHE A 8 7.51 26.11 -15.35
N GLY A 9 8.73 25.76 -15.75
CA GLY A 9 9.24 24.40 -15.95
C GLY A 9 9.32 23.58 -14.66
N GLY A 10 8.26 23.57 -13.86
CA GLY A 10 8.01 22.50 -12.92
C GLY A 10 7.38 21.36 -13.71
N ALA A 11 8.20 20.48 -14.28
CA ALA A 11 7.76 19.15 -14.63
C ALA A 11 7.05 18.61 -13.39
N LYS A 12 5.70 18.62 -13.38
CA LYS A 12 4.93 17.99 -12.31
C LYS A 12 5.36 16.54 -12.36
N GLN A 13 6.27 16.16 -11.46
CA GLN A 13 6.54 14.75 -11.18
C GLN A 13 5.18 14.07 -11.15
N PRO A 14 5.00 12.91 -11.80
CA PRO A 14 3.77 12.17 -11.68
C PRO A 14 3.55 11.93 -10.19
N LYS A 15 2.72 12.77 -9.56
CA LYS A 15 2.29 12.57 -8.19
C LYS A 15 1.45 11.32 -8.27
N LEU A 16 1.99 10.21 -7.76
CA LEU A 16 1.17 9.05 -7.45
C LEU A 16 -0.03 9.59 -6.68
N GLY A 17 -1.22 9.45 -7.28
CA GLY A 17 -2.45 9.87 -6.63
C GLY A 17 -2.52 9.20 -5.26
N ARG A 18 -2.98 9.95 -4.25
CA ARG A 18 -3.27 9.33 -2.96
C ARG A 18 -4.51 8.46 -3.17
N PRO A 19 -4.50 7.19 -2.75
CA PRO A 19 -5.71 6.38 -2.82
C PRO A 19 -6.78 6.99 -1.93
N LEU A 20 -8.04 6.78 -2.31
CA LEU A 20 -9.16 7.16 -1.48
C LEU A 20 -9.31 6.18 -0.31
N ILE A 21 -9.88 6.61 0.81
CA ILE A 21 -10.23 5.67 1.89
C ILE A 21 -11.18 4.57 1.39
N SER A 22 -12.10 4.90 0.48
CA SER A 22 -12.96 3.91 -0.18
C SER A 22 -12.20 2.87 -1.01
N ASP A 23 -10.95 3.13 -1.37
CA ASP A 23 -10.11 2.16 -2.06
C ASP A 23 -9.46 1.14 -1.11
N ILE A 24 -9.36 1.46 0.19
CA ILE A 24 -8.75 0.59 1.20
C ILE A 24 -9.75 0.04 2.23
N ALA A 25 -10.87 0.73 2.48
CA ALA A 25 -11.93 0.32 3.40
C ALA A 25 -13.00 -0.50 2.67
N VAL A 26 -12.58 -1.57 2.00
CA VAL A 26 -13.49 -2.42 1.21
C VAL A 26 -14.34 -3.30 2.13
N SER A 27 -15.54 -3.68 1.69
CA SER A 27 -16.36 -4.66 2.41
C SER A 27 -15.68 -6.03 2.42
N ILE A 28 -15.60 -6.66 3.58
CA ILE A 28 -15.02 -7.99 3.75
C ILE A 28 -16.16 -9.00 4.00
N PRO A 29 -16.27 -10.08 3.20
CA PRO A 29 -17.27 -11.13 3.46
C PRO A 29 -17.06 -11.76 4.83
N GLY A 30 -18.11 -11.84 5.64
CA GLY A 30 -18.05 -12.37 7.00
C GLY A 30 -17.58 -11.35 8.05
N ASP A 31 -17.53 -10.07 7.70
CA ASP A 31 -17.32 -8.99 8.65
C ASP A 31 -18.56 -8.82 9.56
N ASP A 32 -18.34 -8.99 10.86
CA ASP A 32 -19.38 -8.88 11.89
C ASP A 32 -19.66 -7.43 12.30
N GLY A 33 -18.92 -6.47 11.75
CA GLY A 33 -19.06 -5.05 12.05
C GLY A 33 -18.39 -4.63 13.35
N THR A 34 -17.62 -5.52 14.01
CA THR A 34 -16.87 -5.18 15.21
C THR A 34 -15.95 -3.99 14.93
N PRO A 35 -16.00 -2.90 15.71
CA PRO A 35 -15.15 -1.73 15.45
C PRO A 35 -13.65 -2.04 15.56
N ALA A 36 -12.84 -1.39 14.73
CA ALA A 36 -11.39 -1.43 14.87
C ALA A 36 -10.94 -0.79 16.19
N THR A 37 -9.84 -1.30 16.75
CA THR A 37 -9.24 -0.73 17.97
C THR A 37 -8.58 0.61 17.67
N LYS A 38 -8.48 1.49 18.68
CA LYS A 38 -7.78 2.78 18.55
C LYS A 38 -6.36 2.64 18.01
N ASN A 39 -5.61 1.64 18.50
CA ASN A 39 -4.24 1.39 18.02
C ASN A 39 -4.19 1.04 16.53
N GLN A 40 -5.19 0.32 16.01
CA GLN A 40 -5.28 0.01 14.59
C GLN A 40 -5.62 1.27 13.79
N ILE A 41 -6.56 2.08 14.26
CA ILE A 41 -6.92 3.37 13.63
C ILE A 41 -5.70 4.30 13.57
N ASP A 42 -5.03 4.55 14.70
CA ASP A 42 -3.85 5.41 14.79
C ASP A 42 -2.70 4.95 13.87
N ALA A 43 -2.56 3.63 13.66
CA ALA A 43 -1.56 3.06 12.77
C ALA A 43 -1.92 3.28 11.28
N ILE A 44 -3.21 3.20 10.94
CA ILE A 44 -3.72 3.36 9.57
C ILE A 44 -3.80 4.85 9.19
N GLU A 45 -4.06 5.75 10.15
CA GLU A 45 -4.07 7.21 9.94
C GLU A 45 -2.73 7.76 9.44
N ARG A 46 -1.64 7.03 9.68
CA ARG A 46 -0.31 7.37 9.17
C ARG A 46 -0.14 7.08 7.67
N LEU A 47 -1.10 6.40 7.04
CA LEU A 47 -1.11 6.19 5.59
C LEU A 47 -1.53 7.47 4.87
N ILE A 48 -0.92 7.75 3.73
CA ILE A 48 -1.25 8.93 2.92
C ILE A 48 -2.49 8.64 2.06
N CYS A 49 -3.67 8.66 2.67
CA CYS A 49 -4.98 8.50 2.00
C CYS A 49 -5.84 9.76 2.19
N GLU A 50 -6.84 9.97 1.32
CA GLU A 50 -7.82 11.07 1.42
C GLU A 50 -9.25 10.54 1.25
N PRO A 51 -10.29 11.10 1.88
CA PRO A 51 -10.33 11.97 3.09
C PRO A 51 -9.81 11.23 4.36
N PRO A 52 -9.86 11.81 5.59
CA PRO A 52 -9.52 11.10 6.83
C PRO A 52 -10.30 9.78 7.00
N LEU A 53 -9.76 8.85 7.78
CA LEU A 53 -10.40 7.55 8.02
C LEU A 53 -11.80 7.70 8.60
N GLY A 54 -12.74 6.98 8.01
CA GLY A 54 -14.06 6.74 8.60
C GLY A 54 -14.01 5.64 9.66
N ASN A 55 -15.19 5.22 10.14
CA ASN A 55 -15.30 4.08 11.05
C ASN A 55 -14.91 2.79 10.31
N LEU A 56 -13.75 2.23 10.65
CA LEU A 56 -13.33 0.92 10.17
C LEU A 56 -13.78 -0.19 11.10
N THR A 57 -14.12 -1.34 10.53
CA THR A 57 -14.25 -2.57 11.29
C THR A 57 -12.88 -3.17 11.60
N TYR A 58 -12.84 -4.06 12.59
CA TYR A 58 -11.66 -4.81 12.97
C TYR A 58 -11.10 -5.61 11.78
N GLN A 59 -11.96 -6.25 10.99
CA GLN A 59 -11.52 -7.04 9.83
C GLN A 59 -10.94 -6.14 8.73
N GLN A 60 -11.58 -4.99 8.47
CA GLN A 60 -11.05 -4.00 7.52
C GLN A 60 -9.68 -3.50 7.96
N ALA A 61 -9.54 -3.13 9.24
CA ALA A 61 -8.28 -2.67 9.78
C ALA A 61 -7.20 -3.76 9.73
N ALA A 62 -7.53 -5.00 10.08
CA ALA A 62 -6.61 -6.14 10.00
C ALA A 62 -6.15 -6.40 8.56
N ALA A 63 -7.05 -6.31 7.58
CA ALA A 63 -6.70 -6.46 6.16
C ALA A 63 -5.77 -5.33 5.68
N ILE A 64 -6.06 -4.08 6.04
CA ILE A 64 -5.22 -2.92 5.70
C ILE A 64 -3.83 -3.07 6.31
N MET A 65 -3.73 -3.45 7.59
CA MET A 65 -2.46 -3.65 8.27
C MET A 65 -1.66 -4.82 7.68
N SER A 66 -2.32 -5.93 7.37
CA SER A 66 -1.69 -7.09 6.69
C SER A 66 -1.15 -6.69 5.32
N ALA A 67 -1.96 -5.96 4.53
CA ALA A 67 -1.55 -5.43 3.24
C ALA A 67 -0.41 -4.43 3.35
N ARG A 68 -0.37 -3.60 4.41
CA ARG A 68 0.72 -2.65 4.68
C ARG A 68 2.05 -3.37 4.92
N SER A 69 2.06 -4.40 5.76
CA SER A 69 3.25 -5.21 6.03
C SER A 69 3.69 -5.96 4.77
N TYR A 70 2.75 -6.56 4.04
CA TYR A 70 3.05 -7.24 2.77
C TYR A 70 3.66 -6.27 1.74
N SER A 71 3.05 -5.08 1.61
CA SER A 71 3.50 -4.03 0.68
C SER A 71 4.92 -3.56 0.96
N LYS A 72 5.30 -3.48 2.25
CA LYS A 72 6.67 -3.13 2.63
C LYS A 72 7.67 -4.10 2.02
N PHE A 73 7.47 -5.41 2.19
CA PHE A 73 8.35 -6.42 1.62
C PHE A 73 8.43 -6.33 0.09
N VAL A 74 7.30 -6.13 -0.59
CA VAL A 74 7.27 -6.01 -2.05
C VAL A 74 8.05 -4.77 -2.51
N VAL A 75 7.79 -3.61 -1.91
CA VAL A 75 8.47 -2.36 -2.28
C VAL A 75 9.97 -2.47 -2.00
N ASP A 76 10.35 -2.97 -0.83
CA ASP A 76 11.76 -3.11 -0.44
C ASP A 76 12.51 -4.09 -1.36
N ASP A 77 11.89 -5.22 -1.76
CA ASP A 77 12.46 -6.16 -2.75
C ASP A 77 12.70 -5.48 -4.10
N VAL A 78 11.74 -4.71 -4.61
CA VAL A 78 11.92 -4.01 -5.90
C VAL A 78 12.97 -2.90 -5.79
N LEU A 79 12.97 -2.13 -4.71
CA LEU A 79 13.94 -1.05 -4.49
C LEU A 79 15.36 -1.55 -4.24
N SER A 80 15.53 -2.79 -3.76
CA SER A 80 16.85 -3.41 -3.58
C SER A 80 17.56 -3.81 -4.89
N LYS A 81 16.86 -3.75 -6.04
CA LYS A 81 17.43 -4.15 -7.32
C LYS A 81 18.50 -3.14 -7.79
N PRO A 82 19.60 -3.61 -8.40
CA PRO A 82 20.63 -2.72 -8.94
C PRO A 82 20.05 -1.71 -9.93
N GLY A 83 20.52 -0.47 -9.86
CA GLY A 83 20.12 0.61 -10.76
C GLY A 83 18.79 1.29 -10.41
N ILE A 84 18.10 0.87 -9.35
CA ILE A 84 16.86 1.53 -8.89
C ILE A 84 17.20 2.66 -7.92
N ARG A 85 16.67 3.86 -8.19
CA ARG A 85 16.81 5.01 -7.30
C ARG A 85 15.78 4.93 -6.18
N HIS A 86 16.23 5.08 -4.93
CA HIS A 86 15.30 5.14 -3.79
C HIS A 86 14.42 6.41 -3.85
N PRO A 87 13.09 6.28 -3.82
CA PRO A 87 12.18 7.42 -3.80
C PRO A 87 12.32 8.22 -2.50
N ARG A 88 12.04 9.52 -2.58
CA ARG A 88 11.84 10.35 -1.37
C ARG A 88 10.67 9.80 -0.55
N ARG A 89 10.69 10.01 0.78
CA ARG A 89 9.68 9.51 1.71
C ARG A 89 8.22 9.73 1.27
N PRO A 90 7.79 10.91 0.75
CA PRO A 90 6.41 11.09 0.31
C PRO A 90 6.02 10.18 -0.87
N VAL A 91 6.96 9.92 -1.78
CA VAL A 91 6.74 9.06 -2.94
C VAL A 91 6.70 7.58 -2.53
N TYR A 92 7.59 7.17 -1.62
CA TYR A 92 7.56 5.82 -1.01
C TYR A 92 6.21 5.55 -0.33
N LEU A 93 5.73 6.49 0.48
CA LEU A 93 4.47 6.34 1.20
C LEU A 93 3.26 6.32 0.26
N ALA A 94 3.28 7.13 -0.81
CA ALA A 94 2.23 7.08 -1.84
C ALA A 94 2.25 5.75 -2.60
N LEU A 95 3.43 5.21 -2.92
CA LEU A 95 3.59 3.89 -3.54
C LEU A 95 3.01 2.79 -2.64
N GLN A 96 3.38 2.82 -1.36
CA GLN A 96 2.88 1.86 -0.38
C GLN A 96 1.36 1.95 -0.22
N ALA A 97 0.79 3.15 -0.14
CA ALA A 97 -0.66 3.35 -0.02
C ALA A 97 -1.43 2.80 -1.25
N ASN A 98 -0.93 3.06 -2.46
CA ASN A 98 -1.54 2.51 -3.68
C ASN A 98 -1.44 0.98 -3.73
N LEU A 99 -0.32 0.41 -3.28
CA LEU A 99 -0.17 -1.04 -3.24
C LEU A 99 -1.08 -1.69 -2.18
N ILE A 100 -1.28 -1.04 -1.03
CA ILE A 100 -2.28 -1.45 -0.04
C ILE A 100 -3.68 -1.49 -0.66
N ALA A 101 -4.08 -0.43 -1.36
CA ALA A 101 -5.37 -0.36 -2.04
C ALA A 101 -5.54 -1.49 -3.07
N PHE A 102 -4.50 -1.76 -3.85
CA PHE A 102 -4.48 -2.88 -4.79
C PHE A 102 -4.70 -4.23 -4.09
N ILE A 103 -3.91 -4.53 -3.04
CA ILE A 103 -3.99 -5.81 -2.31
C ILE A 103 -5.34 -5.98 -1.61
N VAL A 104 -5.84 -4.93 -0.95
CA VAL A 104 -7.08 -5.02 -0.18
C VAL A 104 -8.30 -5.21 -1.10
N ARG A 105 -8.30 -4.62 -2.31
CA ARG A 105 -9.38 -4.77 -3.29
C ARG A 105 -9.48 -6.15 -3.91
N ASP A 106 -8.35 -6.79 -4.17
CA ASP A 106 -8.32 -8.16 -4.71
C ASP A 106 -8.60 -9.18 -3.58
N PRO A 107 -9.72 -9.92 -3.61
CA PRO A 107 -10.05 -10.86 -2.54
C PRO A 107 -9.00 -11.95 -2.31
N GLN A 108 -8.34 -12.41 -3.36
CA GLN A 108 -7.32 -13.46 -3.27
C GLN A 108 -6.00 -12.90 -2.74
N ALA A 109 -5.57 -11.72 -3.22
CA ALA A 109 -4.39 -11.05 -2.70
C ALA A 109 -4.57 -10.68 -1.22
N ARG A 110 -5.75 -10.14 -0.85
CA ARG A 110 -6.13 -9.85 0.53
C ARG A 110 -6.06 -11.10 1.41
N ALA A 111 -6.72 -12.20 0.99
CA ALA A 111 -6.71 -13.44 1.76
C ALA A 111 -5.29 -13.98 1.97
N ASN A 112 -4.43 -13.91 0.95
CA ASN A 112 -3.04 -14.33 1.05
C ASN A 112 -2.21 -13.44 1.98
N ALA A 113 -2.36 -12.11 1.88
CA ALA A 113 -1.69 -11.17 2.76
C ALA A 113 -2.11 -11.38 4.23
N CYS A 114 -3.41 -11.54 4.50
CA CYS A 114 -3.92 -11.82 5.85
C CYS A 114 -3.40 -13.15 6.38
N LYS A 115 -3.45 -14.23 5.57
CA LYS A 115 -2.96 -15.56 5.97
C LYS A 115 -1.47 -15.54 6.31
N TRP A 116 -0.67 -14.84 5.51
CA TRP A 116 0.76 -14.67 5.78
C TRP A 116 1.00 -13.84 7.05
N SER A 117 0.30 -12.72 7.22
CA SER A 117 0.43 -11.85 8.39
C SER A 117 0.07 -12.59 9.69
N ASN A 118 -1.01 -13.36 9.68
CA ASN A 118 -1.42 -14.18 10.84
C ASN A 118 -0.34 -15.21 11.18
N ARG A 119 0.23 -15.90 10.18
CA ARG A 119 1.32 -16.86 10.42
C ARG A 119 2.56 -16.19 11.03
N ASN A 120 2.94 -14.99 10.57
CA ASN A 120 4.07 -14.26 11.16
C ASN A 120 3.77 -13.83 12.60
N PHE A 121 2.55 -13.37 12.88
CA PHE A 121 2.12 -13.03 14.23
C PHE A 121 2.16 -14.25 15.16
N GLU A 122 1.62 -15.38 14.74
CA GLU A 122 1.63 -16.64 15.50
C GLU A 122 3.04 -17.16 15.79
N ARG A 123 3.98 -16.98 14.85
CA ARG A 123 5.38 -17.41 15.01
C ARG A 123 6.23 -16.43 15.80
N GLY A 124 5.79 -15.19 15.96
CA GLY A 124 6.59 -14.12 16.58
C GLY A 124 7.81 -13.68 15.74
N GLU A 125 7.96 -14.17 14.51
CA GLU A 125 9.07 -13.87 13.61
C GLU A 125 8.55 -13.31 12.29
N GLU A 126 9.10 -12.19 11.85
CA GLU A 126 8.71 -11.56 10.58
C GLU A 126 9.48 -12.19 9.42
N SER A 127 8.83 -13.13 8.71
CA SER A 127 9.38 -13.74 7.49
C SER A 127 8.81 -13.07 6.24
N PRO A 128 9.58 -12.92 5.15
CA PRO A 128 9.08 -12.34 3.91
C PRO A 128 7.94 -13.18 3.32
N PRO A 129 6.94 -12.56 2.66
CA PRO A 129 5.89 -13.30 1.98
C PRO A 129 6.44 -14.21 0.87
N PRO A 130 5.76 -15.33 0.57
CA PRO A 130 6.15 -16.19 -0.55
C PRO A 130 6.03 -15.43 -1.88
N LYS A 131 7.05 -15.56 -2.75
CA LYS A 131 7.11 -14.93 -4.08
C LYS A 131 6.22 -15.63 -5.12
N ASN A 132 4.94 -15.82 -4.79
CA ASN A 132 3.94 -16.50 -5.63
C ASN A 132 3.32 -15.57 -6.69
N ALA A 133 2.23 -16.01 -7.35
CA ALA A 133 1.57 -15.22 -8.39
C ALA A 133 1.10 -13.82 -7.91
N HIS A 134 0.58 -13.71 -6.69
CA HIS A 134 0.14 -12.42 -6.13
C HIS A 134 1.30 -11.49 -5.82
N TRP A 135 2.46 -12.03 -5.42
CA TRP A 135 3.69 -11.26 -5.30
C TRP A 135 4.11 -10.66 -6.64
N GLN A 136 4.06 -11.47 -7.71
CA GLN A 136 4.38 -10.99 -9.07
C GLN A 136 3.38 -9.94 -9.55
N GLN A 137 2.09 -10.10 -9.26
CA GLN A 137 1.06 -9.09 -9.55
C GLN A 137 1.34 -7.77 -8.81
N ALA A 138 1.71 -7.84 -7.52
CA ALA A 138 2.07 -6.69 -6.71
C ALA A 138 3.31 -5.95 -7.27
N ILE A 139 4.34 -6.69 -7.69
CA ILE A 139 5.51 -6.12 -8.38
C ILE A 139 5.10 -5.47 -9.70
N ALA A 140 4.31 -6.16 -10.53
CA ALA A 140 3.87 -5.64 -11.82
C ALA A 140 3.04 -4.36 -11.68
N PHE A 141 2.26 -4.25 -10.62
CA PHE A 141 1.50 -3.04 -10.29
C PHE A 141 2.41 -1.82 -10.02
N ILE A 142 3.50 -2.00 -9.27
CA ILE A 142 4.41 -0.90 -8.90
C ILE A 142 5.53 -0.63 -9.91
N ALA A 143 5.85 -1.59 -10.79
CA ALA A 143 6.96 -1.50 -11.73
C ALA A 143 6.92 -0.26 -12.65
N PRO A 144 5.77 0.14 -13.25
CA PRO A 144 5.69 1.32 -14.11
C PRO A 144 5.96 2.63 -13.36
N VAL A 145 5.70 2.65 -12.06
CA VAL A 145 5.92 3.81 -11.20
C VAL A 145 7.40 3.91 -10.85
N ILE A 146 8.00 2.79 -10.46
CA ILE A 146 9.42 2.72 -10.09
C ILE A 146 10.32 3.03 -11.30
N ALA A 147 9.94 2.59 -12.50
CA ALA A 147 10.68 2.91 -13.73
C ALA A 147 10.73 4.42 -14.08
N LYS A 148 9.89 5.24 -13.44
CA LYS A 148 9.82 6.70 -13.64
C LYS A 148 10.53 7.51 -12.53
N LEU A 149 11.12 6.84 -11.54
CA LEU A 149 11.87 7.45 -10.42
C LEU A 149 13.33 7.75 -10.80
#